data_AF-A9V638-F1
#
_entry.id   AF-A9V638-F1
#
_cell.length_a   1.000
_cell.length_b   1.000
_cell.length_c   1.000
_cell.angle_alpha   90.00
_cell.angle_beta   90.00
_cell.angle_gamma   90.00
#
_symmetry.space_group_name_H-M   'P 1'
#
loop_
_entity.id
_entity.type
_entity.pdbx_description
1 polymer ?
#
loop_
_entity_poly.entity_id
_entity_poly.type
_entity_poly.pdbx_seq_one_letter_code
_entity_poly.pdbx_strand_id
1 'polypeptide(L)'
;MGMTRPIPTVALALVLVLALLVPGLQAQCDTCSDGYSCCDDTFCCSGSGSEASSICCDSKTATCCRGTCCEKQTTFCCPAVNNHPDRCCPRWTVCCPGGQDGCCTPEEASAIYGLNMTRTNNGLKADGPVLHTLFVEVSALRAATIDIASGQVIANPVTNFNNWGEMTRPFTYNPAKAEFYYFEADYINTTTNATQRPLFMYTIDAASGEGKKQVVSGAYNLPTAFEYDCANDQLYVATQEQAKDGSVNGYNFYTVDTNTAVASHVSRADASGDNAWAGWFHELGSRGDTTYRLGFEDARTELNFGLGSTDISSATANTTWVDVNAAPEHDNYDTITLHDGLFYSLAQSLTNNSYDLIKWTPVATPSIVTSFTNAHPVKIFGHVLTQCDCHSDQFIAVVVEDHFPGITKDRWTFHLVDLTTGKDQVVETIPEFPANEFSIAGLGLPVTN
;
A
#
# COMPACT_ATOMS: atom_id res chain seq x y z
N MET A 1 -76.24 -2.65 49.68
CA MET A 1 -76.06 -1.55 48.72
C MET A 1 -74.68 -1.71 48.09
N GLY A 2 -74.60 -2.25 46.88
CA GLY A 2 -73.33 -2.40 46.15
C GLY A 2 -73.38 -1.56 44.87
N MET A 3 -72.39 -0.69 44.67
CA MET A 3 -72.29 0.13 43.46
C MET A 3 -71.42 -0.58 42.43
N THR A 4 -72.01 -1.01 41.32
CA THR A 4 -71.29 -1.32 40.08
C THR A 4 -71.02 -0.03 39.32
N ARG A 5 -69.75 0.21 38.93
CA ARG A 5 -69.37 1.28 38.01
C ARG A 5 -69.22 0.73 36.59
N PRO A 6 -69.70 1.41 35.54
CA PRO A 6 -69.42 1.02 34.16
C PRO A 6 -67.99 1.44 33.75
N ILE A 7 -67.38 0.64 32.87
CA ILE A 7 -66.12 0.96 32.20
C ILE A 7 -66.45 1.69 30.89
N PRO A 8 -65.83 2.85 30.56
CA PRO A 8 -66.06 3.52 29.29
C PRO A 8 -65.23 2.88 28.16
N THR A 9 -65.91 2.42 27.12
CA THR A 9 -65.33 1.93 25.86
C THR A 9 -64.85 3.10 24.98
N VAL A 10 -63.64 3.59 25.22
CA VAL A 10 -62.95 4.54 24.31
C VAL A 10 -61.48 4.15 24.12
N ALA A 11 -61.24 3.01 23.46
CA ALA A 11 -59.89 2.50 23.20
C ALA A 11 -59.81 1.65 21.92
N LEU A 12 -60.29 2.18 20.78
CA LEU A 12 -60.09 1.54 19.47
C LEU A 12 -59.96 2.48 18.26
N ALA A 13 -60.15 3.79 18.42
CA ALA A 13 -60.10 4.75 17.30
C ALA A 13 -58.74 5.46 17.10
N LEU A 14 -57.84 5.43 18.09
CA LEU A 14 -56.60 6.22 18.06
C LEU A 14 -55.41 5.47 17.43
N VAL A 15 -55.42 4.13 17.44
CA VAL A 15 -54.33 3.31 16.87
C VAL A 15 -54.35 3.31 15.33
N LEU A 16 -55.53 3.47 14.72
CA LEU A 16 -55.67 3.46 13.25
C LEU A 16 -55.26 4.78 12.57
N VAL A 17 -55.17 5.88 13.32
CA VAL A 17 -54.85 7.21 12.76
C VAL A 17 -53.33 7.47 12.73
N LEU A 18 -52.55 6.89 13.65
CA LEU A 18 -51.08 6.99 13.58
C LEU A 18 -50.47 6.22 12.39
N ALA A 19 -51.14 5.17 11.90
CA ALA A 19 -50.69 4.38 10.75
C ALA A 19 -50.87 5.09 9.38
N LEU A 20 -51.60 6.20 9.33
CA LEU A 20 -51.94 6.95 8.11
C LEU A 20 -51.29 8.34 8.03
N LEU A 21 -50.40 8.67 8.99
CA LEU A 21 -49.72 9.96 9.09
C LEU A 21 -48.19 9.86 9.12
N VAL A 22 -47.64 8.72 8.67
CA VAL A 22 -46.27 8.67 8.16
C VAL A 22 -46.36 8.79 6.63
N PRO A 23 -46.33 10.01 6.04
CA PRO A 23 -46.09 10.14 4.62
C PRO A 23 -44.74 9.45 4.34
N GLY A 24 -44.72 8.57 3.35
CA GLY A 24 -43.76 7.47 3.33
C GLY A 24 -42.31 7.93 3.38
N LEU A 25 -41.49 7.17 4.12
CA LEU A 25 -40.14 6.88 3.65
C LEU A 25 -40.26 6.06 2.37
N GLN A 26 -40.65 6.72 1.27
CA GLN A 26 -40.22 6.28 -0.04
C GLN A 26 -38.73 6.57 -0.08
N ALA A 27 -37.91 5.52 -0.21
CA ALA A 27 -36.50 5.69 -0.50
C ALA A 27 -36.38 6.65 -1.67
N GLN A 28 -35.64 7.74 -1.50
CA GLN A 28 -35.41 8.68 -2.58
C GLN A 28 -34.49 7.97 -3.58
N CYS A 29 -35.08 7.55 -4.71
CA CYS A 29 -34.35 6.84 -5.75
C CYS A 29 -34.07 7.78 -6.93
N ASP A 30 -32.81 7.85 -7.34
CA ASP A 30 -32.39 8.55 -8.54
C ASP A 30 -32.35 7.58 -9.73
N THR A 31 -32.98 7.94 -10.85
CA THR A 31 -32.96 7.14 -12.07
C THR A 31 -31.76 7.50 -12.94
N CYS A 32 -30.96 6.50 -13.29
CA CYS A 32 -29.73 6.61 -14.06
C CYS A 32 -30.01 6.76 -15.57
N SER A 33 -28.97 7.09 -16.35
CA SER A 33 -29.12 7.36 -17.80
C SER A 33 -29.55 6.16 -18.64
N ASP A 34 -29.38 4.95 -18.12
CA ASP A 34 -29.83 3.68 -18.72
C ASP A 34 -31.21 3.22 -18.22
N GLY A 35 -31.85 3.99 -17.33
CA GLY A 35 -33.13 3.65 -16.70
C GLY A 35 -33.03 2.77 -15.45
N TYR A 36 -31.83 2.37 -15.02
CA TYR A 36 -31.63 1.79 -13.68
C TYR A 36 -32.00 2.81 -12.60
N SER A 37 -32.26 2.39 -11.35
CA SER A 37 -32.56 3.32 -10.26
C SER A 37 -31.77 2.99 -8.99
N CYS A 38 -31.06 3.98 -8.48
CA CYS A 38 -30.25 3.90 -7.27
C CYS A 38 -31.04 4.46 -6.09
N CYS A 39 -31.18 3.68 -5.01
CA CYS A 39 -31.92 4.02 -3.80
C CYS A 39 -31.01 3.94 -2.56
N ASP A 40 -31.52 4.30 -1.38
CA ASP A 40 -30.89 4.02 -0.07
C ASP A 40 -29.43 4.48 0.04
N ASP A 41 -29.21 5.80 0.00
CA ASP A 41 -27.90 6.45 0.07
C ASP A 41 -26.91 6.00 -1.03
N THR A 42 -27.39 5.47 -2.17
CA THR A 42 -26.57 5.24 -3.38
C THR A 42 -26.86 6.25 -4.48
N PHE A 43 -25.90 6.50 -5.36
CA PHE A 43 -26.02 7.40 -6.52
C PHE A 43 -25.64 6.71 -7.82
N CYS A 44 -26.21 7.20 -8.93
CA CYS A 44 -25.89 6.73 -10.28
C CYS A 44 -24.48 7.13 -10.72
N CYS A 45 -23.60 6.16 -10.94
CA CYS A 45 -22.34 6.35 -11.64
C CYS A 45 -22.45 5.78 -13.06
N SER A 46 -22.52 6.66 -14.04
CA SER A 46 -22.66 6.32 -15.46
C SER A 46 -21.32 6.46 -16.19
N GLY A 47 -21.04 5.54 -17.12
CA GLY A 47 -19.89 5.63 -18.01
C GLY A 47 -20.05 6.67 -19.12
N SER A 48 -18.97 6.94 -19.86
CA SER A 48 -19.01 7.76 -21.06
C SER A 48 -19.21 6.91 -22.32
N GLY A 49 -20.33 7.11 -23.02
CA GLY A 49 -20.59 6.46 -24.31
C GLY A 49 -22.06 6.07 -24.50
N SER A 50 -22.41 5.62 -25.70
CA SER A 50 -23.77 5.16 -26.03
C SER A 50 -24.13 3.77 -25.48
N GLU A 51 -23.14 3.05 -24.95
CA GLU A 51 -23.28 1.69 -24.37
C GLU A 51 -22.91 1.65 -22.87
N ALA A 52 -22.81 2.82 -22.24
CA ALA A 52 -22.40 2.94 -20.85
C ALA A 52 -23.48 2.44 -19.88
N SER A 53 -23.27 1.25 -19.30
CA SER A 53 -23.99 0.79 -18.11
C SER A 53 -23.78 1.76 -16.94
N SER A 54 -24.83 2.01 -16.18
CA SER A 54 -24.76 2.72 -14.89
C SER A 54 -24.70 1.72 -13.75
N ILE A 55 -23.91 2.05 -12.73
CA ILE A 55 -23.82 1.31 -11.47
C ILE A 55 -24.23 2.21 -10.30
N CYS A 56 -24.85 1.64 -9.28
CA CYS A 56 -25.13 2.36 -8.04
C CYS A 56 -23.94 2.28 -7.09
N CYS A 57 -23.40 3.43 -6.74
CA CYS A 57 -22.29 3.57 -5.81
C CYS A 57 -22.79 4.13 -4.47
N ASP A 58 -22.23 3.64 -3.37
CA ASP A 58 -22.49 4.18 -2.01
C ASP A 58 -22.05 5.66 -1.93
N SER A 59 -22.98 6.56 -1.60
CA SER A 59 -22.72 8.00 -1.53
C SER A 59 -21.81 8.43 -0.38
N LYS A 60 -21.65 7.60 0.66
CA LYS A 60 -20.80 7.84 1.82
C LYS A 60 -19.39 7.35 1.53
N THR A 61 -19.25 6.12 1.02
CA THR A 61 -17.95 5.45 0.88
C THR A 61 -17.33 5.51 -0.53
N ALA A 62 -18.09 5.81 -1.59
CA ALA A 62 -17.59 5.77 -2.98
C ALA A 62 -17.75 7.08 -3.78
N THR A 63 -16.94 7.22 -4.83
CA THR A 63 -17.00 8.26 -5.87
C THR A 63 -17.12 7.65 -7.26
N CYS A 64 -17.77 8.35 -8.19
CA CYS A 64 -17.86 7.87 -9.57
C CYS A 64 -16.55 8.05 -10.34
N CYS A 65 -16.14 7.01 -11.05
CA CYS A 65 -15.15 7.09 -12.12
C CYS A 65 -15.73 6.43 -13.37
N ARG A 66 -16.51 7.21 -14.12
CA ARG A 66 -17.19 6.85 -15.38
C ARG A 66 -17.71 5.40 -15.43
N GLY A 67 -18.66 5.07 -14.59
CA GLY A 67 -19.26 3.72 -14.53
C GLY A 67 -18.58 2.75 -13.56
N THR A 68 -17.52 3.18 -12.88
CA THR A 68 -16.86 2.42 -11.80
C THR A 68 -17.04 3.15 -10.46
N CYS A 69 -17.35 2.40 -9.40
CA CYS A 69 -17.39 2.92 -8.03
C CYS A 69 -16.00 2.83 -7.39
N CYS A 70 -15.36 3.97 -7.16
CA CYS A 70 -14.06 4.04 -6.47
C CYS A 70 -14.27 4.31 -4.99
N GLU A 71 -13.72 3.49 -4.10
CA GLU A 71 -13.76 3.76 -2.66
C GLU A 71 -12.98 5.05 -2.34
N LYS A 72 -13.66 6.03 -1.74
CA LYS A 72 -13.09 7.35 -1.41
C LYS A 72 -11.87 7.23 -0.52
N GLN A 73 -11.86 6.25 0.37
CA GLN A 73 -10.90 6.12 1.45
C GLN A 73 -9.52 5.78 0.89
N THR A 74 -9.47 4.69 0.13
CA THR A 74 -8.24 4.06 -0.37
C THR A 74 -7.89 4.45 -1.82
N THR A 75 -8.87 4.86 -2.63
CA THR A 75 -8.70 5.13 -4.08
C THR A 75 -9.14 6.54 -4.52
N PHE A 76 -8.78 6.91 -5.75
CA PHE A 76 -9.25 8.08 -6.48
C PHE A 76 -9.49 7.73 -7.96
N CYS A 77 -10.25 8.56 -8.67
CA CYS A 77 -10.49 8.36 -10.10
C CYS A 77 -9.33 8.93 -10.91
N CYS A 78 -8.65 8.09 -11.68
CA CYS A 78 -7.84 8.54 -12.80
C CYS A 78 -8.71 8.61 -14.06
N PRO A 79 -8.73 9.76 -14.76
CA PRO A 79 -9.40 9.85 -16.05
C PRO A 79 -8.65 9.01 -17.08
N ALA A 80 -9.34 8.58 -18.14
CA ALA A 80 -8.72 7.83 -19.24
C ALA A 80 -7.48 8.56 -19.81
N VAL A 81 -6.32 7.91 -19.73
CA VAL A 81 -5.05 8.38 -20.30
C VAL A 81 -4.63 7.42 -21.42
N ASN A 82 -4.39 7.97 -22.61
CA ASN A 82 -4.02 7.21 -23.81
C ASN A 82 -4.97 6.03 -24.11
N ASN A 83 -4.46 4.80 -23.98
CA ASN A 83 -5.20 3.56 -24.28
C ASN A 83 -5.88 2.95 -23.04
N HIS A 84 -5.70 3.53 -21.86
CA HIS A 84 -6.28 3.04 -20.61
C HIS A 84 -7.62 3.74 -20.31
N PRO A 85 -8.67 3.00 -19.91
CA PRO A 85 -9.96 3.58 -19.55
C PRO A 85 -9.90 4.31 -18.20
N ASP A 86 -10.95 5.04 -17.84
CA ASP A 86 -11.08 5.66 -16.52
C ASP A 86 -11.11 4.58 -15.41
N ARG A 87 -10.27 4.69 -14.37
CA ARG A 87 -10.02 3.64 -13.37
C ARG A 87 -9.92 4.19 -11.94
N CYS A 88 -10.18 3.32 -10.97
CA CYS A 88 -9.97 3.59 -9.55
C CYS A 88 -8.52 3.27 -9.16
N CYS A 89 -7.68 4.29 -9.15
CA CYS A 89 -6.29 4.16 -8.76
C CYS A 89 -6.12 4.33 -7.24
N PRO A 90 -5.34 3.49 -6.55
CA PRO A 90 -5.03 3.68 -5.13
C PRO A 90 -4.36 5.05 -4.86
N ARG A 91 -4.65 5.73 -3.74
CA ARG A 91 -4.21 7.13 -3.50
C ARG A 91 -2.69 7.39 -3.41
N TRP A 92 -1.89 6.34 -3.40
CA TRP A 92 -0.42 6.37 -3.48
C TRP A 92 0.10 6.19 -4.92
N THR A 93 -0.78 6.30 -5.90
CA THR A 93 -0.41 6.27 -7.32
C THR A 93 -0.76 7.59 -7.98
N VAL A 94 -0.25 7.79 -9.19
CA VAL A 94 -0.52 8.92 -10.06
C VAL A 94 -1.11 8.43 -11.38
N CYS A 95 -1.91 9.27 -12.02
CA CYS A 95 -2.42 8.97 -13.35
C CYS A 95 -1.29 9.15 -14.37
N CYS A 96 -1.00 8.10 -15.12
CA CYS A 96 0.12 8.03 -16.06
C CYS A 96 -0.32 7.39 -17.39
N PRO A 97 0.51 7.49 -18.44
CA PRO A 97 0.24 6.88 -19.75
C PRO A 97 0.61 5.38 -19.83
N GLY A 98 1.49 4.88 -18.96
CA GLY A 98 1.78 3.45 -18.77
C GLY A 98 1.09 2.89 -17.51
N GLY A 99 1.77 2.01 -16.78
CA GLY A 99 1.28 1.53 -15.49
C GLY A 99 0.27 0.38 -15.52
N GLN A 100 -0.14 -0.06 -14.34
CA GLN A 100 -1.35 -0.87 -14.19
C GLN A 100 -2.54 -0.01 -14.56
N ASP A 101 -3.08 -0.21 -15.76
CA ASP A 101 -4.34 0.40 -16.17
C ASP A 101 -4.36 1.95 -16.11
N GLY A 102 -3.21 2.61 -16.30
CA GLY A 102 -3.07 4.07 -16.18
C GLY A 102 -2.81 4.56 -14.75
N CYS A 103 -2.69 3.64 -13.78
CA CYS A 103 -2.15 3.89 -12.45
C CYS A 103 -0.66 3.52 -12.42
N CYS A 104 0.21 4.50 -12.21
CA CYS A 104 1.61 4.25 -11.88
C CYS A 104 1.82 4.65 -10.43
N THR A 105 2.53 3.85 -9.65
CA THR A 105 3.19 4.43 -8.48
C THR A 105 4.25 5.41 -9.04
N PRO A 106 4.68 6.47 -8.32
CA PRO A 106 5.78 7.31 -8.78
C PRO A 106 7.15 6.62 -8.84
N GLU A 107 7.14 5.29 -8.67
CA GLU A 107 8.26 4.41 -8.43
C GLU A 107 8.23 3.21 -9.42
N GLU A 108 7.05 2.60 -9.65
CA GLU A 108 6.85 1.43 -10.52
C GLU A 108 5.53 1.45 -11.32
N ALA A 109 5.44 0.60 -12.38
CA ALA A 109 4.43 0.71 -13.42
C ALA A 109 3.81 -0.62 -13.94
N SER A 110 3.54 -1.65 -13.11
CA SER A 110 2.55 -2.71 -13.47
C SER A 110 2.19 -3.73 -12.37
N ALA A 111 0.92 -4.16 -12.36
CA ALA A 111 0.32 -5.38 -11.80
C ALA A 111 -1.12 -5.54 -12.40
N ILE A 112 -1.86 -6.63 -12.14
CA ILE A 112 -3.24 -6.94 -12.61
C ILE A 112 -4.02 -7.79 -11.55
N TYR A 113 -5.37 -7.70 -11.56
CA TYR A 113 -6.38 -8.31 -10.65
C TYR A 113 -6.25 -9.80 -10.22
N GLY A 114 -6.86 -10.15 -9.06
CA GLY A 114 -7.02 -11.53 -8.53
C GLY A 114 -8.41 -11.89 -7.95
N LEU A 115 -8.63 -13.18 -7.59
CA LEU A 115 -9.87 -13.76 -6.98
C LEU A 115 -9.57 -14.69 -5.76
N ASN A 116 -10.63 -15.08 -5.01
CA ASN A 116 -10.61 -15.64 -3.62
C ASN A 116 -10.30 -17.15 -3.41
N MET A 117 -9.89 -17.50 -2.16
CA MET A 117 -9.90 -18.81 -1.41
C MET A 117 -8.51 -19.48 -1.16
N THR A 118 -8.17 -20.24 -0.08
CA THR A 118 -8.72 -20.50 1.28
C THR A 118 -7.66 -21.22 2.21
N ARG A 119 -7.81 -21.14 3.56
CA ARG A 119 -6.86 -21.58 4.63
C ARG A 119 -6.44 -23.07 4.73
N THR A 120 -5.21 -23.28 5.24
CA THR A 120 -4.87 -24.37 6.20
C THR A 120 -3.97 -23.86 7.35
N ASN A 121 -3.95 -24.55 8.49
CA ASN A 121 -3.11 -24.26 9.66
C ASN A 121 -2.22 -25.47 9.98
N ASN A 122 -0.89 -25.30 10.05
CA ASN A 122 0.04 -26.24 10.70
C ASN A 122 0.93 -25.48 11.69
N GLY A 123 1.35 -26.13 12.77
CA GLY A 123 2.10 -25.46 13.85
C GLY A 123 3.59 -25.29 13.54
N LEU A 124 4.13 -24.09 13.80
CA LEU A 124 5.57 -23.81 13.79
C LEU A 124 6.29 -24.63 14.87
N LYS A 125 7.61 -24.86 14.65
CA LYS A 125 8.52 -25.27 15.72
C LYS A 125 8.85 -24.05 16.57
N ALA A 126 9.03 -24.24 17.88
CA ALA A 126 9.01 -23.14 18.85
C ALA A 126 10.29 -22.30 18.94
N ASP A 127 11.41 -22.75 18.36
CA ASP A 127 12.76 -22.26 18.70
C ASP A 127 13.65 -21.96 17.47
N GLY A 128 13.06 -21.74 16.29
CA GLY A 128 13.79 -21.39 15.05
C GLY A 128 13.75 -19.90 14.73
N PRO A 129 14.71 -19.36 13.94
CA PRO A 129 14.58 -18.02 13.39
C PRO A 129 13.43 -18.03 12.35
N VAL A 130 12.58 -17.02 12.41
CA VAL A 130 11.38 -16.91 11.57
C VAL A 130 11.53 -15.80 10.52
N LEU A 131 10.53 -15.63 9.66
CA LEU A 131 10.30 -14.44 8.84
C LEU A 131 8.90 -13.94 9.15
N HIS A 132 8.72 -12.63 9.13
CA HIS A 132 7.43 -11.99 9.19
C HIS A 132 7.07 -11.42 7.82
N THR A 133 5.81 -11.57 7.42
CA THR A 133 5.31 -11.00 6.17
C THR A 133 3.83 -10.68 6.27
N LEU A 134 3.42 -9.58 5.63
CA LEU A 134 2.01 -9.34 5.35
C LEU A 134 1.71 -9.77 3.92
N PHE A 135 0.60 -10.48 3.73
CA PHE A 135 0.10 -10.82 2.41
C PHE A 135 -1.38 -10.48 2.26
N VAL A 136 -1.71 -9.98 1.08
CA VAL A 136 -3.07 -9.70 0.64
C VAL A 136 -3.60 -10.93 -0.08
N GLU A 137 -4.54 -11.62 0.55
CA GLU A 137 -5.54 -12.41 -0.15
C GLU A 137 -6.65 -11.48 -0.65
N VAL A 138 -7.42 -11.90 -1.65
CA VAL A 138 -8.61 -11.14 -2.06
C VAL A 138 -9.54 -10.94 -0.87
N SER A 139 -9.88 -9.69 -0.59
CA SER A 139 -10.70 -9.28 0.55
C SER A 139 -10.19 -9.73 1.93
N ALA A 140 -8.90 -10.07 2.11
CA ALA A 140 -8.30 -10.37 3.41
C ALA A 140 -6.79 -10.00 3.47
N LEU A 141 -6.41 -9.12 4.40
CA LEU A 141 -4.99 -8.94 4.75
C LEU A 141 -4.61 -9.94 5.85
N ARG A 142 -3.40 -10.49 5.79
CA ARG A 142 -2.91 -11.51 6.73
C ARG A 142 -1.49 -11.29 7.17
N ALA A 143 -1.21 -11.63 8.43
CA ALA A 143 0.13 -11.69 8.98
C ALA A 143 0.62 -13.14 9.00
N ALA A 144 1.73 -13.42 8.33
CA ALA A 144 2.41 -14.70 8.34
C ALA A 144 3.67 -14.66 9.20
N THR A 145 3.92 -15.78 9.86
CA THR A 145 5.22 -16.14 10.45
C THR A 145 5.70 -17.43 9.78
N ILE A 146 6.89 -17.41 9.19
CA ILE A 146 7.48 -18.52 8.42
C ILE A 146 8.73 -19.01 9.16
N ASP A 147 8.83 -20.30 9.49
CA ASP A 147 10.09 -20.87 10.05
C ASP A 147 11.13 -21.04 8.93
N ILE A 148 12.27 -20.33 9.00
CA ILE A 148 13.30 -20.31 7.95
C ILE A 148 13.87 -21.71 7.67
N ALA A 149 13.95 -22.57 8.69
CA ALA A 149 14.60 -23.88 8.59
C ALA A 149 13.71 -24.97 8.00
N SER A 150 12.39 -24.80 8.00
CA SER A 150 11.42 -25.82 7.56
C SER A 150 10.32 -25.30 6.62
N GLY A 151 10.31 -24.01 6.31
CA GLY A 151 9.33 -23.37 5.45
C GLY A 151 7.92 -23.28 6.03
N GLN A 152 7.67 -23.84 7.23
CA GLN A 152 6.33 -23.92 7.80
C GLN A 152 5.75 -22.53 8.03
N VAL A 153 4.50 -22.33 7.64
CA VAL A 153 3.78 -21.04 7.76
C VAL A 153 2.66 -21.15 8.79
N ILE A 154 2.62 -20.20 9.74
CA ILE A 154 1.39 -19.82 10.45
C ILE A 154 0.91 -18.49 9.86
N ALA A 155 -0.35 -18.42 9.45
CA ALA A 155 -0.95 -17.19 8.91
C ALA A 155 -2.25 -16.81 9.64
N ASN A 156 -2.24 -15.66 10.29
CA ASN A 156 -3.35 -15.11 11.05
C ASN A 156 -4.09 -14.01 10.26
N PRO A 157 -5.41 -13.83 10.46
CA PRO A 157 -6.14 -12.75 9.81
C PRO A 157 -5.76 -11.42 10.45
N VAL A 158 -5.52 -10.39 9.65
CA VAL A 158 -5.42 -9.05 10.23
C VAL A 158 -6.81 -8.59 10.68
N THR A 159 -6.88 -8.04 11.88
CA THR A 159 -8.09 -7.49 12.50
C THR A 159 -7.99 -5.97 12.64
N ASN A 160 -9.13 -5.28 12.81
CA ASN A 160 -9.20 -3.81 12.97
C ASN A 160 -8.55 -2.97 11.84
N PHE A 161 -8.31 -3.59 10.68
CA PHE A 161 -7.76 -2.97 9.48
C PHE A 161 -8.80 -3.00 8.36
N ASN A 162 -8.97 -1.90 7.61
CA ASN A 162 -9.85 -1.88 6.44
C ASN A 162 -9.03 -2.26 5.21
N ASN A 163 -9.36 -3.39 4.61
CA ASN A 163 -8.71 -3.92 3.41
C ASN A 163 -9.54 -3.72 2.13
N TRP A 164 -10.58 -2.88 2.19
CA TRP A 164 -11.38 -2.54 1.02
C TRP A 164 -10.55 -1.63 0.11
N GLY A 165 -10.56 -1.90 -1.20
CA GLY A 165 -9.79 -1.13 -2.19
C GLY A 165 -8.26 -1.24 -2.12
N GLU A 166 -7.70 -2.00 -1.16
CA GLU A 166 -6.25 -2.10 -0.98
C GLU A 166 -5.65 -3.28 -1.74
N MET A 167 -5.31 -2.99 -3.00
CA MET A 167 -4.25 -3.70 -3.70
C MET A 167 -2.93 -2.94 -3.49
N THR A 168 -1.92 -3.67 -3.01
CA THR A 168 -0.48 -3.45 -3.21
C THR A 168 0.25 -2.27 -2.56
N ARG A 169 -0.10 -1.80 -1.35
CA ARG A 169 0.82 -0.89 -0.62
C ARG A 169 1.82 -1.66 0.26
N PRO A 170 3.12 -1.28 0.27
CA PRO A 170 4.08 -1.78 1.23
C PRO A 170 3.81 -1.20 2.63
N PHE A 171 3.85 -2.06 3.63
CA PHE A 171 3.95 -1.74 5.04
C PHE A 171 5.44 -1.73 5.41
N THR A 172 5.89 -0.70 6.12
CA THR A 172 7.21 -0.70 6.74
C THR A 172 7.17 -1.51 8.05
N TYR A 173 8.31 -2.01 8.51
CA TYR A 173 8.37 -3.01 9.58
C TYR A 173 9.39 -2.66 10.68
N ASN A 174 8.94 -2.74 11.93
CA ASN A 174 9.78 -2.59 13.11
C ASN A 174 10.26 -3.97 13.61
N PRO A 175 11.53 -4.34 13.41
CA PRO A 175 12.06 -5.64 13.82
C PRO A 175 12.17 -5.79 15.35
N ALA A 176 12.31 -4.70 16.11
CA ALA A 176 12.41 -4.74 17.56
C ALA A 176 11.07 -5.04 18.26
N LYS A 177 9.94 -4.73 17.60
CA LYS A 177 8.59 -5.02 18.11
C LYS A 177 7.87 -6.14 17.35
N ALA A 178 8.40 -6.57 16.21
CA ALA A 178 7.70 -7.42 15.24
C ALA A 178 6.34 -6.84 14.82
N GLU A 179 6.34 -5.55 14.45
CA GLU A 179 5.14 -4.80 14.08
C GLU A 179 5.26 -4.19 12.68
N PHE A 180 4.21 -4.32 11.89
CA PHE A 180 4.05 -3.63 10.61
C PHE A 180 3.30 -2.31 10.79
N TYR A 181 3.68 -1.28 10.04
CA TYR A 181 3.12 0.06 10.11
C TYR A 181 2.62 0.55 8.75
N TYR A 182 1.50 1.26 8.79
CA TYR A 182 0.85 1.82 7.62
C TYR A 182 0.19 3.17 7.95
N PHE A 183 0.21 4.09 6.99
CA PHE A 183 -0.39 5.42 7.15
C PHE A 183 -1.46 5.70 6.09
N GLU A 184 -2.55 6.34 6.54
CA GLU A 184 -3.71 6.62 5.70
C GLU A 184 -4.39 7.93 6.11
N ALA A 185 -4.86 8.75 5.17
CA ALA A 185 -5.62 9.96 5.48
C ALA A 185 -7.14 9.70 5.48
N ASP A 186 -7.89 10.35 6.37
CA ASP A 186 -9.35 10.27 6.42
C ASP A 186 -9.98 11.01 5.22
N TYR A 187 -10.49 10.26 4.25
CA TYR A 187 -11.19 10.77 3.07
C TYR A 187 -12.71 10.53 3.11
N ILE A 188 -13.20 9.71 4.05
CA ILE A 188 -14.63 9.51 4.29
C ILE A 188 -15.22 10.70 5.07
N ASN A 189 -14.48 11.25 6.02
CA ASN A 189 -14.98 12.30 6.91
C ASN A 189 -15.03 13.69 6.25
N THR A 190 -16.17 13.98 5.63
CA THR A 190 -16.47 15.24 4.93
C THR A 190 -16.50 16.50 5.81
N THR A 191 -16.41 16.37 7.15
CA THR A 191 -16.32 17.53 8.06
C THR A 191 -14.90 18.09 8.15
N THR A 192 -13.91 17.37 7.61
CA THR A 192 -12.50 17.74 7.68
C THR A 192 -12.14 18.75 6.58
N ASN A 193 -11.35 19.76 6.93
CA ASN A 193 -10.83 20.71 5.96
C ASN A 193 -9.93 19.94 4.96
N ALA A 194 -10.12 20.16 3.65
CA ALA A 194 -9.34 19.50 2.60
C ALA A 194 -7.81 19.73 2.73
N THR A 195 -7.38 20.79 3.41
CA THR A 195 -5.96 21.09 3.68
C THR A 195 -5.45 20.50 5.00
N GLN A 196 -6.30 19.87 5.81
CA GLN A 196 -5.98 19.29 7.12
C GLN A 196 -6.83 18.02 7.40
N ARG A 197 -6.77 17.03 6.51
CA ARG A 197 -7.41 15.72 6.76
C ARG A 197 -6.65 15.00 7.88
N PRO A 198 -7.33 14.40 8.88
CA PRO A 198 -6.70 13.55 9.88
C PRO A 198 -5.87 12.45 9.22
N LEU A 199 -4.67 12.24 9.76
CA LEU A 199 -3.82 11.12 9.41
C LEU A 199 -4.04 9.99 10.43
N PHE A 200 -4.14 8.76 9.95
CA PHE A 200 -4.19 7.55 10.77
C PHE A 200 -2.87 6.79 10.64
N MET A 201 -2.42 6.23 11.75
CA MET A 201 -1.39 5.20 11.80
C MET A 201 -2.07 3.88 12.16
N TYR A 202 -1.85 2.86 11.35
CA TYR A 202 -2.21 1.48 11.65
C TYR A 202 -0.94 0.73 12.04
N THR A 203 -1.05 -0.10 13.07
CA THR A 203 -0.01 -1.02 13.52
C THR A 203 -0.59 -2.43 13.50
N ILE A 204 0.15 -3.41 13.00
CA ILE A 204 -0.26 -4.82 12.97
C ILE A 204 0.85 -5.65 13.61
N ASP A 205 0.52 -6.37 14.68
CA ASP A 205 1.42 -7.37 15.26
C ASP A 205 1.64 -8.52 14.27
N ALA A 206 2.91 -8.77 13.92
CA ALA A 206 3.29 -9.65 12.82
C ALA A 206 3.10 -11.15 13.11
N ALA A 207 2.92 -11.53 14.37
CA ALA A 207 2.68 -12.91 14.77
C ALA A 207 1.18 -13.24 14.85
N SER A 208 0.39 -12.35 15.43
CA SER A 208 -1.03 -12.55 15.76
C SER A 208 -2.01 -11.95 14.74
N GLY A 209 -1.60 -10.94 13.97
CA GLY A 209 -2.51 -10.15 13.13
C GLY A 209 -3.43 -9.22 13.94
N GLU A 210 -3.16 -8.96 15.21
CA GLU A 210 -3.89 -7.92 15.95
C GLU A 210 -3.54 -6.54 15.38
N GLY A 211 -4.53 -5.88 14.79
CA GLY A 211 -4.39 -4.52 14.27
C GLY A 211 -4.86 -3.47 15.26
N LYS A 212 -4.23 -2.31 15.22
CA LYS A 212 -4.54 -1.14 16.04
C LYS A 212 -4.55 0.10 15.15
N LYS A 213 -5.57 0.96 15.29
CA LYS A 213 -5.69 2.24 14.59
C LYS A 213 -5.51 3.40 15.58
N GLN A 214 -4.63 4.34 15.28
CA GLN A 214 -4.41 5.57 16.02
C GLN A 214 -4.58 6.79 15.11
N VAL A 215 -5.06 7.91 15.67
CA VAL A 215 -5.01 9.21 14.99
C VAL A 215 -3.65 9.82 15.25
N VAL A 216 -2.93 10.20 14.20
CA VAL A 216 -1.64 10.89 14.31
C VAL A 216 -1.90 12.35 14.68
N SER A 217 -1.28 12.84 15.74
CA SER A 217 -1.37 14.25 16.13
C SER A 217 -0.16 15.02 15.61
N GLY A 218 -0.39 16.12 14.87
CA GLY A 218 0.68 17.00 14.36
C GLY A 218 0.96 16.87 12.85
N ALA A 219 0.54 15.76 12.24
CA ALA A 219 0.61 15.53 10.80
C ALA A 219 -0.80 15.34 10.20
N TYR A 220 -0.96 15.68 8.93
CA TYR A 220 -2.25 15.74 8.22
C TYR A 220 -2.07 15.41 6.74
N ASN A 221 -3.20 15.17 6.06
CA ASN A 221 -3.33 14.90 4.62
C ASN A 221 -2.70 13.57 4.18
N LEU A 222 -2.75 13.33 2.87
CA LEU A 222 -2.32 12.09 2.21
C LEU A 222 -0.85 11.78 2.53
N PRO A 223 -0.55 10.67 3.21
CA PRO A 223 0.82 10.15 3.25
C PRO A 223 1.21 9.66 1.86
N THR A 224 2.38 10.08 1.40
CA THR A 224 2.96 9.71 0.10
C THR A 224 4.07 8.68 0.23
N ALA A 225 4.79 8.69 1.35
CA ALA A 225 5.78 7.69 1.70
C ALA A 225 5.97 7.64 3.22
N PHE A 226 6.41 6.49 3.72
CA PHE A 226 6.80 6.30 5.11
C PHE A 226 7.78 5.13 5.23
N GLU A 227 8.72 5.23 6.18
CA GLU A 227 9.69 4.16 6.46
C GLU A 227 10.09 4.16 7.94
N TYR A 228 10.44 3.00 8.49
CA TYR A 228 10.86 2.84 9.87
C TYR A 228 12.37 3.00 10.03
N ASP A 229 12.78 4.08 10.70
CA ASP A 229 14.18 4.30 11.08
C ASP A 229 14.53 3.46 12.32
N CYS A 230 15.09 2.30 12.05
CA CYS A 230 15.68 1.39 13.01
C CYS A 230 16.73 2.00 13.96
N ALA A 231 17.50 3.00 13.52
CA ALA A 231 18.55 3.60 14.33
C ALA A 231 18.00 4.56 15.38
N ASN A 232 16.80 5.12 15.15
CA ASN A 232 16.16 6.11 16.01
C ASN A 232 14.82 5.65 16.65
N ASP A 233 14.32 4.43 16.34
CA ASP A 233 12.99 3.89 16.71
C ASP A 233 11.83 4.84 16.39
N GLN A 234 11.85 5.40 15.18
CA GLN A 234 10.85 6.37 14.70
C GLN A 234 10.40 6.06 13.28
N LEU A 235 9.14 6.35 12.99
CA LEU A 235 8.63 6.32 11.61
C LEU A 235 8.85 7.68 10.96
N TYR A 236 9.52 7.72 9.83
CA TYR A 236 9.51 8.90 8.97
C TYR A 236 8.27 8.84 8.07
N VAL A 237 7.59 9.97 7.90
CA VAL A 237 6.38 10.07 7.06
C VAL A 237 6.42 11.38 6.27
N ALA A 238 6.22 11.29 4.96
CA ALA A 238 5.95 12.44 4.12
C ALA A 238 4.44 12.54 3.81
N THR A 239 3.87 13.75 3.89
CA THR A 239 2.48 14.01 3.51
C THR A 239 2.33 15.17 2.53
N GLN A 240 1.31 15.12 1.68
CA GLN A 240 1.01 16.22 0.75
C GLN A 240 0.51 17.47 1.49
N GLU A 241 1.14 18.61 1.21
CA GLU A 241 0.54 19.92 1.46
C GLU A 241 -0.45 20.24 0.35
N GLN A 242 -1.76 20.17 0.64
CA GLN A 242 -2.80 20.53 -0.32
C GLN A 242 -3.31 21.96 -0.12
N ALA A 243 -3.41 22.71 -1.21
CA ALA A 243 -4.11 23.98 -1.28
C ALA A 243 -5.64 23.80 -1.21
N LYS A 244 -6.36 24.92 -1.04
CA LYS A 244 -7.84 24.93 -0.94
C LYS A 244 -8.56 24.50 -2.22
N ASP A 245 -7.90 24.59 -3.37
CA ASP A 245 -8.40 24.11 -4.67
C ASP A 245 -8.06 22.64 -4.94
N GLY A 246 -7.35 21.97 -4.02
CA GLY A 246 -6.91 20.58 -4.15
C GLY A 246 -5.57 20.40 -4.88
N SER A 247 -4.92 21.47 -5.33
CA SER A 247 -3.55 21.38 -5.88
C SER A 247 -2.53 21.04 -4.78
N VAL A 248 -1.44 20.38 -5.16
CA VAL A 248 -0.33 20.06 -4.25
C VAL A 248 0.65 21.22 -4.25
N ASN A 249 0.86 21.85 -3.11
CA ASN A 249 1.83 22.93 -2.91
C ASN A 249 3.23 22.40 -2.60
N GLY A 250 3.32 21.22 -2.01
CA GLY A 250 4.55 20.70 -1.43
C GLY A 250 4.33 19.43 -0.62
N TYR A 251 5.37 19.05 0.11
CA TYR A 251 5.41 17.86 0.96
C TYR A 251 5.97 18.24 2.33
N ASN A 252 5.31 17.80 3.40
CA ASN A 252 5.81 17.96 4.76
C ASN A 252 6.33 16.62 5.26
N PHE A 253 7.53 16.65 5.85
CA PHE A 253 8.20 15.49 6.43
C PHE A 253 8.08 15.55 7.95
N TYR A 254 7.79 14.40 8.56
CA TYR A 254 7.63 14.24 10.00
C TYR A 254 8.38 13.00 10.47
N THR A 255 8.85 13.00 11.72
CA THR A 255 8.99 11.76 12.47
C THR A 255 7.75 11.52 13.31
N VAL A 256 7.37 10.26 13.50
CA VAL A 256 6.20 9.83 14.28
C VAL A 256 6.65 8.82 15.33
N ASP A 257 6.36 9.13 16.60
CA ASP A 257 6.60 8.21 17.71
C ASP A 257 5.65 7.00 17.61
N THR A 258 6.23 5.81 17.52
CA THR A 258 5.53 4.53 17.28
C THR A 258 4.56 4.14 18.39
N ASN A 259 4.74 4.65 19.61
CA ASN A 259 3.92 4.29 20.77
C ASN A 259 2.70 5.23 20.93
N THR A 260 2.90 6.51 20.67
CA THR A 260 1.97 7.60 20.97
C THR A 260 1.26 8.16 19.73
N ALA A 261 1.77 7.90 18.52
CA ALA A 261 1.34 8.52 17.27
C ALA A 261 1.43 10.06 17.29
N VAL A 262 2.41 10.61 18.02
CA VAL A 262 2.74 12.04 17.99
C VAL A 262 3.75 12.31 16.88
N ALA A 263 3.39 13.19 15.95
CA ALA A 263 4.27 13.62 14.86
C ALA A 263 5.04 14.90 15.22
N SER A 264 6.34 14.90 14.94
CA SER A 264 7.20 16.09 14.98
C SER A 264 7.55 16.50 13.56
N HIS A 265 7.32 17.77 13.22
CA HIS A 265 7.68 18.29 11.89
C HIS A 265 9.22 18.39 11.75
N VAL A 266 9.73 17.87 10.64
CA VAL A 266 11.18 17.83 10.32
C VAL A 266 11.50 18.86 9.24
N SER A 267 10.80 18.78 8.12
CA SER A 267 11.12 19.57 6.92
C SER A 267 9.93 19.76 5.98
N ARG A 268 10.09 20.63 4.97
CA ARG A 268 9.12 20.87 3.91
C ARG A 268 9.81 21.10 2.57
N ALA A 269 9.34 20.42 1.52
CA ALA A 269 9.70 20.68 0.12
C ALA A 269 8.54 21.35 -0.63
N ASP A 270 8.82 22.22 -1.59
CA ASP A 270 7.83 22.76 -2.55
C ASP A 270 7.62 21.80 -3.72
N ALA A 271 6.39 21.63 -4.22
CA ALA A 271 6.09 20.70 -5.32
C ALA A 271 6.41 21.30 -6.71
N SER A 272 7.69 21.59 -6.97
CA SER A 272 8.15 22.22 -8.22
C SER A 272 9.58 21.86 -8.61
N GLY A 273 9.86 21.72 -9.91
CA GLY A 273 11.17 21.28 -10.42
C GLY A 273 11.50 19.87 -9.92
N ASP A 274 12.76 19.62 -9.58
CA ASP A 274 13.28 18.39 -8.99
C ASP A 274 12.48 17.94 -7.74
N ASN A 275 11.91 18.90 -7.01
CA ASN A 275 11.12 18.65 -5.81
C ASN A 275 9.66 18.21 -6.10
N ALA A 276 9.23 18.11 -7.37
CA ALA A 276 7.84 17.78 -7.74
C ALA A 276 7.32 16.48 -7.12
N TRP A 277 8.23 15.55 -6.80
CA TRP A 277 7.94 14.27 -6.14
C TRP A 277 8.73 14.07 -4.84
N ALA A 278 9.22 15.15 -4.21
CA ALA A 278 10.12 15.07 -3.04
C ALA A 278 9.59 14.24 -1.86
N GLY A 279 8.27 14.25 -1.63
CA GLY A 279 7.61 13.48 -0.57
C GLY A 279 7.33 12.02 -0.89
N TRP A 280 7.76 11.52 -2.04
CA TRP A 280 7.74 10.10 -2.39
C TRP A 280 9.15 9.56 -2.17
N PHE A 281 9.30 8.48 -1.42
CA PHE A 281 10.59 7.87 -1.10
C PHE A 281 10.36 6.41 -0.67
N HIS A 282 11.39 5.59 -0.85
CA HIS A 282 11.41 4.20 -0.40
C HIS A 282 12.23 4.01 0.87
N GLU A 283 13.27 4.84 1.02
CA GLU A 283 14.42 4.52 1.85
C GLU A 283 14.97 5.78 2.50
N LEU A 284 15.58 5.63 3.67
CA LEU A 284 16.17 6.69 4.48
C LEU A 284 17.69 6.60 4.43
N GLY A 285 18.36 7.75 4.46
CA GLY A 285 19.79 7.79 4.79
C GLY A 285 20.03 7.29 6.21
N SER A 286 21.21 6.71 6.47
CA SER A 286 21.61 6.11 7.76
C SER A 286 21.65 7.05 8.98
N ARG A 287 21.18 8.29 8.82
CA ARG A 287 21.03 9.32 9.86
C ARG A 287 19.62 9.89 9.95
N GLY A 288 18.68 9.42 9.12
CA GLY A 288 17.35 10.02 8.98
C GLY A 288 17.36 11.47 8.49
N ASP A 289 18.45 11.89 7.81
CA ASP A 289 18.68 13.26 7.33
C ASP A 289 18.40 13.43 5.82
N THR A 290 18.22 12.33 5.10
CA THR A 290 18.00 12.26 3.65
C THR A 290 16.96 11.19 3.34
N THR A 291 16.09 11.41 2.36
CA THR A 291 15.20 10.36 1.80
C THR A 291 15.54 10.07 0.35
N TYR A 292 15.33 8.82 -0.09
CA TYR A 292 15.70 8.34 -1.42
C TYR A 292 14.50 7.81 -2.21
N ARG A 293 14.38 8.26 -3.47
CA ARG A 293 13.38 7.80 -4.44
C ARG A 293 14.05 7.28 -5.69
N LEU A 294 14.08 5.95 -5.84
CA LEU A 294 14.31 5.32 -7.13
C LEU A 294 13.06 5.52 -8.03
N GLY A 295 13.23 5.59 -9.35
CA GLY A 295 12.10 5.72 -10.29
C GLY A 295 12.34 6.80 -11.34
N PHE A 296 11.27 7.37 -11.90
CA PHE A 296 11.33 8.41 -12.94
C PHE A 296 11.28 9.83 -12.38
N GLU A 297 12.09 10.75 -12.93
CA GLU A 297 12.09 12.18 -12.56
C GLU A 297 10.70 12.79 -12.72
N ASP A 298 10.04 12.57 -13.86
CA ASP A 298 8.60 12.82 -14.03
C ASP A 298 7.83 11.51 -14.21
N ALA A 299 7.33 10.99 -13.09
CA ALA A 299 6.49 9.81 -13.02
C ALA A 299 5.23 9.85 -13.92
N ARG A 300 4.74 11.03 -14.31
CA ARG A 300 3.56 11.12 -15.21
C ARG A 300 3.91 10.96 -16.67
N THR A 301 5.18 11.04 -17.04
CA THR A 301 5.66 10.90 -18.42
C THR A 301 6.67 9.78 -18.59
N GLU A 302 7.04 9.09 -17.49
CA GLU A 302 8.03 8.00 -17.46
C GLU A 302 9.38 8.44 -18.07
N LEU A 303 9.81 9.66 -17.73
CA LEU A 303 11.05 10.26 -18.21
C LEU A 303 12.14 10.30 -17.13
N ASN A 304 13.38 10.09 -17.57
CA ASN A 304 14.62 10.15 -16.80
C ASN A 304 14.59 9.23 -15.56
N PHE A 305 14.78 7.93 -15.77
CA PHE A 305 14.95 6.98 -14.66
C PHE A 305 16.24 7.29 -13.88
N GLY A 306 16.16 7.29 -12.55
CA GLY A 306 17.18 7.89 -11.70
C GLY A 306 16.93 7.68 -10.21
N LEU A 307 17.74 8.38 -9.43
CA LEU A 307 17.64 8.46 -7.98
C LEU A 307 17.42 9.92 -7.57
N GLY A 308 16.27 10.19 -6.98
CA GLY A 308 16.00 11.41 -6.23
C GLY A 308 16.55 11.29 -4.82
N SER A 309 17.32 12.28 -4.40
CA SER A 309 17.85 12.39 -3.03
C SER A 309 17.34 13.68 -2.41
N THR A 310 16.48 13.59 -1.40
CA THR A 310 15.88 14.74 -0.72
C THR A 310 16.53 14.95 0.64
N ASP A 311 17.34 16.00 0.79
CA ASP A 311 17.88 16.42 2.08
C ASP A 311 16.74 16.99 2.95
N ILE A 312 16.49 16.38 4.10
CA ILE A 312 15.48 16.78 5.10
C ILE A 312 16.12 17.24 6.41
N SER A 313 17.45 17.43 6.47
CA SER A 313 18.20 17.87 7.65
C SER A 313 17.88 19.31 8.10
N SER A 314 17.21 20.08 7.24
CA SER A 314 16.87 21.49 7.41
C SER A 314 15.37 21.70 7.30
N ALA A 315 14.84 22.80 7.85
CA ALA A 315 13.40 23.13 7.79
C ALA A 315 12.84 23.31 6.36
N THR A 316 13.72 23.49 5.36
CA THR A 316 13.37 23.48 3.93
C THR A 316 14.17 22.38 3.26
N ALA A 317 13.47 21.39 2.72
CA ALA A 317 14.05 20.26 2.03
C ALA A 317 14.38 20.62 0.59
N ASN A 318 15.41 19.99 0.04
CA ASN A 318 15.77 20.11 -1.36
C ASN A 318 16.13 18.74 -1.94
N THR A 319 15.48 18.40 -3.04
CA THR A 319 15.77 17.22 -3.85
C THR A 319 16.84 17.54 -4.89
N THR A 320 17.73 16.58 -5.12
CA THR A 320 18.59 16.54 -6.31
C THR A 320 18.32 15.25 -7.07
N TRP A 321 18.22 15.33 -8.40
CA TRP A 321 18.11 14.16 -9.26
C TRP A 321 19.47 13.70 -9.78
N VAL A 322 19.68 12.39 -9.86
CA VAL A 322 20.84 11.77 -10.52
C VAL A 322 20.37 10.64 -11.41
N ASP A 323 20.70 10.68 -12.71
CA ASP A 323 20.44 9.57 -13.63
C ASP A 323 21.22 8.33 -13.16
N VAL A 324 20.51 7.20 -12.98
CA VAL A 324 21.13 5.92 -12.64
C VAL A 324 20.95 4.97 -13.80
N ASN A 325 22.05 4.37 -14.25
CA ASN A 325 21.99 3.26 -15.18
C ASN A 325 21.99 1.97 -14.37
N ALA A 326 21.18 1.01 -14.80
CA ALA A 326 21.26 -0.36 -14.31
C ALA A 326 22.66 -0.96 -14.53
N ALA A 327 22.92 -2.10 -13.89
CA ALA A 327 24.11 -2.88 -14.21
C ALA A 327 24.12 -3.26 -15.70
N PRO A 328 25.30 -3.46 -16.31
CA PRO A 328 25.38 -3.98 -17.68
C PRO A 328 24.55 -5.25 -17.85
N GLU A 329 23.84 -5.36 -18.96
CA GLU A 329 22.96 -6.49 -19.30
C GLU A 329 21.71 -6.66 -18.41
N HIS A 330 21.32 -5.62 -17.66
CA HIS A 330 20.09 -5.59 -16.86
C HIS A 330 19.13 -4.47 -17.32
N ASP A 331 17.83 -4.65 -17.08
CA ASP A 331 16.83 -3.59 -17.09
C ASP A 331 16.94 -2.74 -15.81
N ASN A 332 16.05 -1.76 -15.64
CA ASN A 332 15.98 -0.88 -14.47
C ASN A 332 15.98 -1.64 -13.13
N TYR A 333 16.30 -0.90 -12.06
CA TYR A 333 16.16 -1.38 -10.69
C TYR A 333 14.68 -1.31 -10.28
N ASP A 334 14.14 -2.42 -9.76
CA ASP A 334 12.75 -2.51 -9.30
C ASP A 334 12.62 -2.18 -7.81
N THR A 335 13.63 -2.53 -7.00
CA THR A 335 13.65 -2.23 -5.57
C THR A 335 14.84 -1.37 -5.17
N ILE A 336 14.80 -0.78 -3.98
CA ILE A 336 15.95 -0.11 -3.36
C ILE A 336 15.94 -0.35 -1.86
N THR A 337 17.09 -0.73 -1.32
CA THR A 337 17.33 -0.85 0.12
C THR A 337 18.74 -0.34 0.42
N LEU A 338 18.92 0.47 1.45
CA LEU A 338 20.20 1.03 1.87
C LEU A 338 20.79 0.21 3.02
N HIS A 339 22.00 -0.31 2.83
CA HIS A 339 22.78 -0.95 3.90
C HIS A 339 24.23 -0.44 3.86
N ASP A 340 24.76 -0.01 5.01
CA ASP A 340 26.13 0.54 5.15
C ASP A 340 26.53 1.62 4.11
N GLY A 341 25.55 2.43 3.67
CA GLY A 341 25.76 3.50 2.69
C GLY A 341 25.85 3.03 1.23
N LEU A 342 25.48 1.77 0.96
CA LEU A 342 25.40 1.17 -0.38
C LEU A 342 23.95 0.78 -0.68
N PHE A 343 23.53 0.94 -1.93
CA PHE A 343 22.19 0.51 -2.36
C PHE A 343 22.22 -0.92 -2.84
N TYR A 344 21.17 -1.66 -2.48
CA TYR A 344 20.91 -3.03 -2.88
C TYR A 344 19.54 -3.06 -3.57
N SER A 345 19.50 -3.60 -4.79
CA SER A 345 18.34 -3.54 -5.67
C SER A 345 18.16 -4.84 -6.42
N LEU A 346 16.93 -5.26 -6.63
CA LEU A 346 16.59 -6.23 -7.67
C LEU A 346 16.66 -5.55 -9.04
N ALA A 347 17.25 -6.22 -10.02
CA ALA A 347 17.15 -5.83 -11.43
C ALA A 347 16.98 -7.07 -12.31
N GLN A 348 16.17 -6.97 -13.36
CA GLN A 348 15.96 -8.08 -14.28
C GLN A 348 17.13 -8.20 -15.27
N SER A 349 17.75 -9.36 -15.34
CA SER A 349 18.77 -9.69 -16.36
C SER A 349 18.11 -9.84 -17.74
N LEU A 350 18.62 -9.10 -18.72
CA LEU A 350 18.14 -9.11 -20.12
C LEU A 350 18.51 -10.40 -20.86
N THR A 351 19.30 -11.29 -20.25
CA THR A 351 19.77 -12.53 -20.90
C THR A 351 18.88 -13.74 -20.63
N ASN A 352 18.26 -13.79 -19.44
CA ASN A 352 17.45 -14.91 -18.97
C ASN A 352 16.12 -14.48 -18.30
N ASN A 353 15.86 -13.17 -18.23
CA ASN A 353 14.71 -12.54 -17.57
C ASN A 353 14.60 -12.84 -16.07
N SER A 354 15.65 -13.34 -15.40
CA SER A 354 15.63 -13.56 -13.95
C SER A 354 16.10 -12.32 -13.18
N TYR A 355 15.77 -12.24 -11.89
CA TYR A 355 16.30 -11.22 -11.00
C TYR A 355 17.71 -11.54 -10.52
N ASP A 356 18.56 -10.53 -10.51
CA ASP A 356 19.83 -10.52 -9.80
C ASP A 356 19.78 -9.47 -8.68
N LEU A 357 20.42 -9.75 -7.56
CA LEU A 357 20.62 -8.77 -6.49
C LEU A 357 21.88 -7.96 -6.81
N ILE A 358 21.70 -6.66 -7.00
CA ILE A 358 22.76 -5.75 -7.44
C ILE A 358 23.09 -4.76 -6.34
N LYS A 359 24.39 -4.66 -6.02
CA LYS A 359 24.95 -3.64 -5.15
C LYS A 359 25.50 -2.49 -5.99
N TRP A 360 25.10 -1.25 -5.67
CA TRP A 360 25.46 -0.08 -6.44
C TRP A 360 25.54 1.20 -5.60
N THR A 361 26.08 2.26 -6.21
CA THR A 361 25.93 3.66 -5.78
C THR A 361 25.85 4.53 -7.05
N PRO A 362 25.36 5.79 -6.98
CA PRO A 362 25.27 6.65 -8.16
C PRO A 362 26.61 6.97 -8.85
N VAL A 363 27.76 6.67 -8.23
CA VAL A 363 29.10 7.04 -8.72
C VAL A 363 30.04 5.84 -8.96
N ALA A 364 29.67 4.64 -8.55
CA ALA A 364 30.49 3.43 -8.68
C ALA A 364 29.86 2.44 -9.66
N THR A 365 30.69 1.65 -10.35
CA THR A 365 30.21 0.56 -11.20
C THR A 365 29.38 -0.44 -10.37
N PRO A 366 28.12 -0.73 -10.76
CA PRO A 366 27.31 -1.76 -10.10
C PRO A 366 27.97 -3.14 -10.14
N SER A 367 27.66 -3.97 -9.14
CA SER A 367 28.15 -5.36 -9.05
C SER A 367 27.03 -6.29 -8.60
N ILE A 368 26.87 -7.43 -9.29
CA ILE A 368 26.00 -8.52 -8.87
C ILE A 368 26.54 -9.09 -7.55
N VAL A 369 25.66 -9.21 -6.55
CA VAL A 369 25.91 -9.89 -5.26
C VAL A 369 25.61 -11.38 -5.41
N THR A 370 24.45 -11.71 -5.98
CA THR A 370 24.00 -13.06 -6.30
C THR A 370 22.92 -13.00 -7.39
N SER A 371 22.73 -14.12 -8.11
CA SER A 371 21.74 -14.26 -9.19
C SER A 371 20.65 -15.25 -8.78
N PHE A 372 19.38 -14.86 -8.84
CA PHE A 372 18.26 -15.69 -8.42
C PHE A 372 17.71 -16.46 -9.64
N THR A 373 18.29 -17.63 -9.93
CA THR A 373 18.21 -18.32 -11.23
C THR A 373 16.83 -18.69 -11.77
N ASN A 374 15.75 -18.58 -10.98
CA ASN A 374 14.36 -18.79 -11.41
C ASN A 374 13.40 -17.72 -10.86
N ALA A 375 13.89 -16.60 -10.34
CA ALA A 375 13.07 -15.51 -9.81
C ALA A 375 12.75 -14.51 -10.93
N HIS A 376 11.49 -14.12 -11.07
CA HIS A 376 11.00 -13.30 -12.17
C HIS A 376 10.03 -12.20 -11.68
N PRO A 377 9.80 -11.15 -12.49
CA PRO A 377 8.78 -10.14 -12.22
C PRO A 377 7.40 -10.73 -12.02
N VAL A 378 6.59 -10.04 -11.21
CA VAL A 378 5.23 -10.45 -10.87
C VAL A 378 4.33 -10.36 -12.12
N LYS A 379 3.90 -11.51 -12.65
CA LYS A 379 3.06 -11.56 -13.88
C LYS A 379 1.60 -11.16 -13.66
N ILE A 380 1.13 -11.19 -12.41
CA ILE A 380 -0.26 -10.89 -12.03
C ILE A 380 -0.26 -9.87 -10.90
N PHE A 381 -0.21 -10.30 -9.65
CA PHE A 381 -0.64 -9.48 -8.52
C PHE A 381 0.46 -9.28 -7.48
N GLY A 382 0.82 -8.02 -7.22
CA GLY A 382 1.81 -7.64 -6.23
C GLY A 382 3.09 -7.06 -6.81
N HIS A 383 4.02 -6.76 -5.92
CA HIS A 383 5.35 -6.22 -6.22
C HIS A 383 6.39 -7.10 -5.55
N VAL A 384 7.59 -7.14 -6.11
CA VAL A 384 8.75 -7.69 -5.40
C VAL A 384 9.11 -6.76 -4.25
N LEU A 385 9.53 -7.32 -3.11
CA LEU A 385 9.92 -6.52 -1.95
C LEU A 385 11.33 -6.92 -1.50
N THR A 386 12.08 -5.94 -1.01
CA THR A 386 13.39 -6.16 -0.38
C THR A 386 13.47 -5.45 0.95
N GLN A 387 14.25 -6.02 1.87
CA GLN A 387 14.55 -5.42 3.16
C GLN A 387 15.90 -5.93 3.67
N CYS A 388 16.62 -5.10 4.45
CA CYS A 388 17.81 -5.51 5.18
C CYS A 388 17.52 -5.53 6.67
N ASP A 389 18.17 -6.42 7.41
CA ASP A 389 18.24 -6.31 8.86
C ASP A 389 19.15 -5.12 9.21
N CYS A 390 18.60 -4.18 9.98
CA CYS A 390 19.32 -3.03 10.53
C CYS A 390 20.49 -3.37 11.47
N HIS A 391 20.63 -4.64 11.88
CA HIS A 391 21.62 -5.10 12.85
C HIS A 391 22.52 -6.23 12.31
N SER A 392 22.34 -6.67 11.06
CA SER A 392 23.20 -7.70 10.46
C SER A 392 23.29 -7.57 8.94
N ASP A 393 24.28 -8.25 8.33
CA ASP A 393 24.43 -8.33 6.87
C ASP A 393 23.38 -9.28 6.22
N GLN A 394 22.22 -9.49 6.84
CA GLN A 394 21.14 -10.29 6.26
C GLN A 394 20.18 -9.41 5.47
N PHE A 395 20.14 -9.67 4.17
CA PHE A 395 19.17 -9.12 3.25
C PHE A 395 18.12 -10.17 2.91
N ILE A 396 16.89 -9.72 2.67
CA ILE A 396 15.81 -10.56 2.17
C ILE A 396 15.18 -9.95 0.93
N ALA A 397 15.00 -10.77 -0.09
CA ALA A 397 14.17 -10.48 -1.26
C ALA A 397 12.97 -11.43 -1.30
N VAL A 398 11.81 -10.92 -1.72
CA VAL A 398 10.63 -11.73 -2.00
C VAL A 398 10.22 -11.54 -3.44
N VAL A 399 10.23 -12.66 -4.17
CA VAL A 399 10.17 -12.72 -5.64
C VAL A 399 9.29 -13.88 -6.08
N VAL A 400 8.93 -13.92 -7.36
CA VAL A 400 8.07 -14.98 -7.93
C VAL A 400 8.92 -15.98 -8.69
N GLU A 401 8.86 -17.26 -8.35
CA GLU A 401 9.43 -18.33 -9.16
C GLU A 401 8.50 -18.75 -10.30
N ASP A 402 8.98 -18.71 -11.54
CA ASP A 402 8.23 -19.17 -12.73
C ASP A 402 8.15 -20.70 -12.78
N HIS A 403 6.93 -21.23 -13.00
CA HIS A 403 6.67 -22.66 -12.98
C HIS A 403 5.71 -23.09 -14.09
N PHE A 404 6.08 -24.08 -14.91
CA PHE A 404 5.22 -24.49 -16.03
C PHE A 404 4.00 -25.36 -15.62
N PRO A 405 2.77 -25.05 -16.08
CA PRO A 405 2.38 -23.87 -16.85
C PRO A 405 2.32 -22.61 -15.98
N GLY A 406 2.99 -21.56 -16.46
CA GLY A 406 3.17 -20.29 -15.74
C GLY A 406 1.84 -19.63 -15.38
N ILE A 407 1.88 -18.60 -14.54
CA ILE A 407 0.73 -17.99 -13.87
C ILE A 407 0.08 -18.92 -12.85
N THR A 408 -0.31 -20.14 -13.24
CA THR A 408 -1.11 -21.04 -12.38
C THR A 408 -0.30 -21.86 -11.36
N LYS A 409 1.02 -21.79 -11.44
CA LYS A 409 1.96 -22.44 -10.51
C LYS A 409 3.08 -21.52 -10.02
N ASP A 410 3.12 -20.29 -10.54
CA ASP A 410 4.11 -19.32 -10.14
C ASP A 410 3.92 -19.07 -8.64
N ARG A 411 5.00 -19.03 -7.86
CA ARG A 411 4.93 -19.03 -6.39
C ARG A 411 5.89 -18.02 -5.79
N TRP A 412 5.49 -17.39 -4.69
CA TRP A 412 6.36 -16.50 -3.93
C TRP A 412 7.43 -17.29 -3.19
N THR A 413 8.68 -16.84 -3.32
CA THR A 413 9.83 -17.37 -2.59
C THR A 413 10.59 -16.25 -1.88
N PHE A 414 11.23 -16.63 -0.78
CA PHE A 414 11.97 -15.72 0.10
C PHE A 414 13.46 -16.08 -0.01
N HIS A 415 14.26 -15.17 -0.54
CA HIS A 415 15.71 -15.33 -0.68
C HIS A 415 16.42 -14.59 0.45
N LEU A 416 17.06 -15.31 1.37
CA LEU A 416 17.93 -14.71 2.38
C LEU A 416 19.36 -14.68 1.85
N VAL A 417 19.92 -13.48 1.72
CA VAL A 417 21.28 -13.26 1.23
C VAL A 417 22.15 -12.68 2.33
N ASP A 418 23.26 -13.37 2.60
CA ASP A 418 24.38 -12.81 3.38
C ASP A 418 25.14 -11.83 2.48
N LEU A 419 25.04 -10.53 2.76
CA LEU A 419 25.63 -9.46 1.96
C LEU A 419 27.16 -9.43 1.99
N THR A 420 27.78 -10.06 2.99
CA THR A 420 29.24 -10.17 3.12
C THR A 420 29.79 -11.33 2.27
N THR A 421 29.06 -12.45 2.15
CA THR A 421 29.50 -13.63 1.38
C THR A 421 28.84 -13.79 0.01
N GLY A 422 27.75 -13.08 -0.27
CA GLY A 422 26.91 -13.26 -1.46
C GLY A 422 26.12 -14.57 -1.45
N LYS A 423 26.06 -15.27 -0.32
CA LYS A 423 25.41 -16.58 -0.23
C LYS A 423 23.89 -16.42 -0.11
N ASP A 424 23.17 -16.93 -1.11
CA ASP A 424 21.72 -17.07 -1.10
C ASP A 424 21.25 -18.35 -0.38
N GLN A 425 20.12 -18.24 0.32
CA GLN A 425 19.30 -19.32 0.84
C GLN A 425 17.83 -19.06 0.48
N VAL A 426 17.29 -19.87 -0.43
CA VAL A 426 15.86 -19.90 -0.72
C VAL A 426 15.11 -20.58 0.43
N VAL A 427 14.08 -19.91 0.94
CA VAL A 427 13.07 -20.47 1.85
C VAL A 427 11.80 -20.75 1.05
N GLU A 428 11.63 -22.01 0.65
CA GLU A 428 10.36 -22.52 0.13
C GLU A 428 9.33 -22.58 1.26
N THR A 429 8.11 -22.08 1.00
CA THR A 429 7.05 -22.03 2.01
C THR A 429 6.16 -23.27 1.99
N ILE A 430 5.66 -23.67 3.17
CA ILE A 430 4.79 -24.82 3.35
C ILE A 430 3.59 -24.42 4.24
N PRO A 431 2.37 -24.28 3.69
CA PRO A 431 2.03 -24.39 2.27
C PRO A 431 2.71 -23.32 1.40
N GLU A 432 2.82 -23.60 0.10
CA GLU A 432 3.30 -22.65 -0.90
C GLU A 432 2.35 -21.45 -1.01
N PHE A 433 2.87 -20.30 -1.49
CA PHE A 433 2.09 -19.09 -1.77
C PHE A 433 2.00 -18.82 -3.29
N PRO A 434 0.93 -19.25 -3.98
CA PRO A 434 0.72 -18.96 -5.40
C PRO A 434 0.67 -17.46 -5.76
N ALA A 435 1.51 -17.02 -6.70
CA ALA A 435 1.62 -15.62 -7.13
C ALA A 435 0.42 -15.09 -7.93
N ASN A 436 -0.55 -15.95 -8.26
CA ASN A 436 -1.84 -15.60 -8.83
C ASN A 436 -2.97 -15.42 -7.79
N GLU A 437 -2.72 -15.76 -6.52
CA GLU A 437 -3.71 -15.72 -5.42
C GLU A 437 -3.31 -14.74 -4.30
N PHE A 438 -2.00 -14.50 -4.14
CA PHE A 438 -1.41 -13.71 -3.08
C PHE A 438 -0.57 -12.56 -3.65
N SER A 439 -0.61 -11.39 -3.00
CA SER A 439 0.43 -10.35 -3.11
C SER A 439 1.10 -10.20 -1.76
N ILE A 440 2.40 -9.97 -1.76
CA ILE A 440 3.10 -9.52 -0.55
C ILE A 440 2.85 -8.01 -0.38
N ALA A 441 2.58 -7.59 0.85
CA ALA A 441 2.34 -6.21 1.24
C ALA A 441 3.25 -5.77 2.40
N GLY A 442 4.04 -6.67 2.98
CA GLY A 442 5.01 -6.32 4.00
C GLY A 442 6.02 -7.44 4.19
N LEU A 443 7.25 -7.05 4.50
CA LEU A 443 8.37 -7.96 4.75
C LEU A 443 8.99 -7.62 6.11
N GLY A 444 9.65 -8.57 6.75
CA GLY A 444 10.25 -8.35 8.05
C GLY A 444 11.14 -9.50 8.49
N LEU A 445 12.40 -9.20 8.78
CA LEU A 445 13.31 -10.11 9.46
C LEU A 445 13.14 -9.94 10.99
N PRO A 446 12.93 -10.99 11.79
CA PRO A 446 13.05 -10.88 13.23
C PRO A 446 14.51 -10.61 13.59
N VAL A 447 14.75 -9.78 14.61
CA VAL A 447 16.10 -9.65 15.17
C VAL A 447 16.53 -10.99 15.76
N THR A 448 17.60 -11.58 15.23
CA THR A 448 18.27 -12.71 15.89
C THR A 448 19.04 -12.17 17.10
N ASN A 449 18.51 -12.39 18.30
CA ASN A 449 19.14 -12.02 19.59
C ASN A 449 20.45 -12.77 19.85
#